data_AF-A0A959YVM0-F1
#
_entry.id   AF-A0A959YVM0-F1
#
_cell.length_a   1.000
_cell.length_b   1.000
_cell.length_c   1.000
_cell.angle_alpha   90.00
_cell.angle_beta   90.00
_cell.angle_gamma   90.00
#
_symmetry.space_group_name_H-M   'P 1'
#
loop_
_entity.id
_entity.type
_entity.pdbx_description
1 polymer ?
#
loop_
_entity_poly.entity_id
_entity_poly.type
_entity_poly.pdbx_seq_one_letter_code
_entity_poly.pdbx_strand_id
1 'polypeptide(L)'
;MRTRAGIAVLLLLGVALGSLREFLFINLNYEIDRVRYHRPIAYAHSRFRAWTEGWDLGALLTFKWVLSFAYMAAMLGLAILLMRLLQGHFRAARHLALAYAALGLLALGFHALSGSVPPLEAVGVKLLHLLQYPVLLFFLWAAHLLRAGTKRA
;
A
#
# COMPACT_ATOMS: atom_id res chain seq x y z
N MET A 1 9.59 18.12 -22.03
CA MET A 1 9.20 18.67 -20.71
C MET A 1 7.97 17.99 -20.10
N ARG A 2 6.87 17.78 -20.86
CA ARG A 2 5.62 17.15 -20.35
C ARG A 2 5.80 15.81 -19.62
N THR A 3 6.67 14.91 -20.10
CA THR A 3 6.89 13.60 -19.46
C THR A 3 7.56 13.71 -18.08
N ARG A 4 8.50 14.64 -17.89
CA ARG A 4 9.19 14.84 -16.61
C ARG A 4 8.24 15.38 -15.54
N ALA A 5 7.39 16.35 -15.92
CA ALA A 5 6.35 16.88 -15.05
C ALA A 5 5.35 15.77 -14.66
N GLY A 6 4.91 14.95 -15.62
CA GLY A 6 4.02 13.82 -15.34
C GLY A 6 4.62 12.79 -14.37
N ILE A 7 5.90 12.43 -14.53
CA ILE A 7 6.61 11.55 -13.59
C ILE A 7 6.63 12.17 -12.19
N ALA A 8 7.02 13.45 -12.07
CA ALA A 8 7.08 14.13 -10.78
C ALA A 8 5.71 14.16 -10.08
N VAL A 9 4.63 14.45 -10.83
CA VAL A 9 3.26 14.43 -10.30
C VAL A 9 2.89 13.03 -9.77
N LEU A 10 3.16 11.96 -10.53
CA LEU A 10 2.85 10.59 -10.07
C LEU A 10 3.65 10.19 -8.83
N LEU A 11 4.92 10.60 -8.73
CA LEU A 11 5.73 10.35 -7.53
C LEU A 11 5.21 11.13 -6.32
N LEU A 12 4.85 12.40 -6.49
CA LEU A 12 4.27 13.23 -5.43
C LEU A 12 2.92 12.68 -4.96
N LEU A 13 2.07 12.23 -5.90
CA LEU A 13 0.81 11.56 -5.55
C LEU A 13 1.07 10.27 -4.76
N GLY A 14 2.08 9.49 -5.15
CA GLY A 14 2.51 8.32 -4.38
C GLY A 14 2.93 8.67 -2.95
N VAL A 15 3.74 9.71 -2.78
CA VAL A 15 4.16 10.18 -1.45
C VAL A 15 2.97 10.64 -0.62
N ALA A 16 2.10 11.48 -1.19
CA ALA A 16 0.90 11.96 -0.50
C ALA A 16 -0.02 10.81 -0.08
N LEU A 17 -0.22 9.83 -0.97
CA LEU A 17 -0.99 8.63 -0.70
C LEU A 17 -0.33 7.78 0.41
N GLY A 18 0.99 7.61 0.37
CA GLY A 18 1.76 6.92 1.42
C GLY A 18 1.66 7.60 2.78
N SER A 19 1.71 8.93 2.84
CA SER A 19 1.51 9.70 4.07
C SER A 19 0.08 9.55 4.62
N LEU A 20 -0.93 9.63 3.74
CA LEU A 20 -2.32 9.41 4.14
C LEU A 20 -2.54 8.00 4.66
N ARG A 21 -1.94 6.99 4.00
CA ARG A 21 -1.97 5.60 4.45
C ARG A 21 -1.46 5.49 5.88
N GLU A 22 -0.25 6.01 6.13
CA GLU A 22 0.37 5.91 7.45
C GLU A 22 -0.50 6.54 8.53
N PHE A 23 -1.04 7.74 8.26
CA PHE A 23 -1.99 8.39 9.14
C PHE A 23 -3.21 7.52 9.42
N LEU A 24 -3.90 7.00 8.40
CA LEU A 24 -5.11 6.21 8.59
C LEU A 24 -4.84 4.90 9.33
N PHE A 25 -3.78 4.16 8.95
CA PHE A 25 -3.51 2.84 9.52
C PHE A 25 -3.00 2.90 10.96
N ILE A 26 -2.18 3.90 11.33
CA ILE A 26 -1.78 4.10 12.72
C ILE A 26 -3.02 4.35 13.59
N ASN A 27 -3.86 5.30 13.19
CA ASN A 27 -5.06 5.65 13.95
C ASN A 27 -6.06 4.49 14.04
N LEU A 28 -6.25 3.76 12.94
CA LEU A 28 -7.13 2.60 12.92
C LEU A 28 -6.62 1.47 13.82
N ASN A 29 -5.30 1.23 13.85
CA ASN A 29 -4.72 0.25 14.75
C ASN A 29 -4.90 0.63 16.22
N TYR A 30 -4.79 1.92 16.57
CA TYR A 30 -5.08 2.38 17.93
C TYR A 30 -6.54 2.17 18.33
N GLU A 31 -7.50 2.43 17.43
CA GLU A 31 -8.91 2.16 17.73
C GLU A 31 -9.22 0.66 17.83
N ILE A 32 -8.64 -0.16 16.94
CA ILE A 32 -8.76 -1.62 17.01
C ILE A 32 -8.21 -2.13 18.36
N ASP A 33 -7.04 -1.66 18.78
CA ASP A 33 -6.44 -2.05 20.06
C ASP A 33 -7.34 -1.65 21.23
N ARG A 34 -7.88 -0.41 21.20
CA ARG A 34 -8.81 0.07 22.22
C ARG A 34 -10.04 -0.81 22.35
N VAL A 35 -10.71 -1.11 21.23
CA VAL A 35 -11.94 -1.91 21.23
C VAL A 35 -11.65 -3.36 21.59
N ARG A 36 -10.57 -3.94 21.05
CA ARG A 36 -10.22 -5.36 21.25
C ARG A 36 -9.80 -5.69 22.68
N TYR A 37 -9.06 -4.78 23.33
CA TYR A 37 -8.53 -5.00 24.68
C TYR A 37 -9.20 -4.13 25.74
N HIS A 38 -10.34 -3.50 25.40
CA HIS A 38 -11.10 -2.59 26.28
C HIS A 38 -10.21 -1.54 26.97
N ARG A 39 -9.25 -0.96 26.23
CA ARG A 39 -8.35 0.05 26.80
C ARG A 39 -9.15 1.31 27.14
N PRO A 40 -8.85 1.99 28.26
CA PRO A 40 -9.52 3.22 28.63
C PRO A 40 -9.12 4.42 27.75
N ILE A 41 -7.97 4.34 27.08
CA ILE A 41 -7.39 5.43 26.27
C ILE A 41 -7.14 4.92 24.85
N ALA A 42 -7.56 5.70 23.85
CA ALA A 42 -7.10 5.58 22.46
C ALA A 42 -6.12 6.71 22.15
N TYR A 43 -4.98 6.36 21.57
CA TYR A 43 -4.00 7.32 21.04
C TYR A 43 -4.33 7.76 19.60
N ALA A 44 -5.49 7.37 19.07
CA ALA A 44 -5.96 7.84 17.79
C ALA A 44 -6.26 9.34 17.82
N HIS A 45 -5.97 10.02 16.72
CA HIS A 45 -6.23 11.43 16.51
C HIS A 45 -7.73 11.72 16.65
N SER A 46 -8.08 12.80 17.37
CA SER A 46 -9.46 13.14 17.74
C SER A 46 -10.45 13.13 16.56
N ARG A 47 -10.06 13.71 15.43
CA ARG A 47 -10.86 13.69 14.19
C ARG A 47 -11.12 12.28 13.64
N PHE A 48 -10.14 11.37 13.71
CA PHE A 48 -10.32 9.99 13.26
C PHE A 48 -11.26 9.24 14.21
N ARG A 49 -11.09 9.48 15.52
CA ARG A 49 -11.96 8.91 16.55
C ARG A 49 -13.42 9.36 16.38
N ALA A 50 -13.67 10.63 16.11
CA ALA A 50 -15.02 11.13 15.85
C ALA A 50 -15.73 10.42 14.68
N TRP A 51 -14.97 9.92 13.69
CA TRP A 51 -15.53 9.15 12.58
C TRP A 51 -15.83 7.68 12.94
N THR A 52 -15.01 7.10 13.81
CA THR A 52 -15.05 5.67 14.17
C THR A 52 -15.68 5.41 15.53
N GLU A 53 -16.22 6.44 16.16
CA GLU A 53 -16.87 6.36 17.45
C GLU A 53 -18.10 5.43 17.37
N GLY A 54 -18.21 4.52 18.35
CA GLY A 54 -19.28 3.53 18.39
C GLY A 54 -19.11 2.35 17.42
N TRP A 55 -18.06 2.31 16.61
CA TRP A 55 -17.80 1.15 15.75
C TRP A 55 -17.34 -0.05 16.58
N ASP A 56 -17.82 -1.23 16.21
CA ASP A 56 -17.38 -2.49 16.81
C ASP A 56 -16.08 -2.99 16.17
N LEU A 57 -15.52 -4.07 16.74
CA LEU A 57 -14.27 -4.65 16.25
C LEU A 57 -14.41 -5.17 14.80
N GLY A 58 -15.58 -5.72 14.44
CA GLY A 58 -15.82 -6.27 13.11
C GLY A 58 -15.80 -5.18 12.04
N ALA A 59 -16.45 -4.05 12.29
CA ALA A 59 -16.48 -2.89 11.41
C ALA A 59 -15.07 -2.30 11.22
N LEU A 60 -14.31 -2.14 12.30
CA LEU A 60 -12.94 -1.62 12.23
C LEU A 60 -12.00 -2.54 11.43
N LEU A 61 -12.09 -3.87 11.64
CA LEU A 61 -11.30 -4.84 10.89
C LEU A 61 -11.69 -4.87 9.40
N THR A 62 -12.99 -4.83 9.10
CA THR A 62 -13.49 -4.77 7.73
C THR A 62 -12.99 -3.50 7.03
N PHE A 63 -13.07 -2.36 7.70
CA PHE A 63 -12.57 -1.09 7.19
C PHE A 63 -11.07 -1.13 6.92
N LYS A 64 -10.28 -1.76 7.80
CA LYS A 64 -8.84 -1.96 7.60
C LYS A 64 -8.53 -2.76 6.34
N TRP A 65 -9.28 -3.83 6.09
CA TRP A 65 -9.14 -4.63 4.88
C TRP A 65 -9.54 -3.86 3.63
N VAL A 66 -10.67 -3.16 3.65
CA VAL A 66 -11.13 -2.31 2.53
C VAL A 66 -10.08 -1.26 2.20
N LEU A 67 -9.57 -0.54 3.20
CA LEU A 67 -8.47 0.42 3.00
C LEU A 67 -7.24 -0.26 2.40
N SER A 68 -6.85 -1.43 2.92
CA SER A 68 -5.68 -2.17 2.41
C SER A 68 -5.80 -2.45 0.91
N PHE A 69 -6.96 -2.98 0.47
CA PHE A 69 -7.22 -3.22 -0.95
C PHE A 69 -7.26 -1.93 -1.76
N ALA A 70 -7.89 -0.88 -1.26
CA ALA A 70 -7.95 0.42 -1.93
C ALA A 70 -6.55 1.01 -2.17
N TYR A 71 -5.67 0.97 -1.16
CA TYR A 71 -4.29 1.44 -1.28
C TYR A 71 -3.47 0.58 -2.25
N MET A 72 -3.63 -0.74 -2.21
CA MET A 72 -2.97 -1.64 -3.17
C MET A 72 -3.38 -1.33 -4.60
N ALA A 73 -4.68 -1.14 -4.85
CA ALA A 73 -5.22 -0.82 -6.16
C ALA A 73 -4.75 0.55 -6.66
N ALA A 74 -4.78 1.57 -5.79
CA ALA A 74 -4.30 2.91 -6.11
C ALA A 74 -2.80 2.90 -6.44
N MET A 75 -1.98 2.20 -5.65
CA MET A 75 -0.55 2.06 -5.90
C MET A 75 -0.24 1.32 -7.19
N LEU A 76 -0.96 0.23 -7.48
CA LEU A 76 -0.85 -0.48 -8.76
C LEU A 76 -1.23 0.45 -9.93
N GLY A 77 -2.30 1.23 -9.79
CA GLY A 77 -2.72 2.23 -10.77
C GLY A 77 -1.62 3.26 -11.06
N LEU A 78 -1.04 3.85 -10.00
CA LEU A 78 0.08 4.78 -10.13
C LEU A 78 1.31 4.12 -10.78
N ALA A 79 1.64 2.88 -10.42
CA ALA A 79 2.75 2.13 -10.99
C ALA A 79 2.56 1.85 -12.49
N ILE A 80 1.34 1.48 -12.89
CA ILE A 80 0.98 1.27 -14.30
C ILE A 80 1.08 2.58 -15.08
N LEU A 81 0.54 3.68 -14.56
CA LEU A 81 0.61 5.01 -15.19
C LEU A 81 2.05 5.49 -15.32
N LEU A 82 2.87 5.29 -14.29
CA LEU A 82 4.29 5.62 -14.31
C LEU A 82 5.01 4.82 -15.39
N MET A 83 4.78 3.52 -15.47
CA MET A 83 5.37 2.66 -16.50
C MET A 83 4.92 3.05 -17.90
N ARG A 84 3.66 3.47 -18.08
CA ARG A 84 3.17 4.03 -19.34
C ARG A 84 3.97 5.28 -19.72
N LEU A 85 4.23 6.20 -18.78
CA LEU A 85 5.02 7.40 -19.06
C LEU A 85 6.50 7.09 -19.34
N LEU A 86 7.08 6.11 -18.65
CA LEU A 86 8.50 5.75 -18.79
C LEU A 86 8.78 4.95 -20.06
N GLN A 87 7.88 4.04 -20.45
CA GLN A 87 8.13 3.11 -21.56
C GLN A 87 7.23 3.33 -22.76
N GLY A 88 6.09 4.02 -22.62
CA GLY A 88 5.15 4.28 -23.72
C GLY A 88 4.11 3.17 -23.98
N HIS A 89 4.20 2.01 -23.33
CA HIS A 89 3.32 0.87 -23.57
C HIS A 89 2.79 0.23 -22.29
N PHE A 90 1.59 -0.37 -22.36
CA PHE A 90 0.95 -1.08 -21.26
C PHE A 90 1.33 -2.56 -21.12
N ARG A 91 2.22 -3.10 -21.95
CA ARG A 91 2.59 -4.53 -21.85
C ARG A 91 3.16 -4.90 -20.47
N ALA A 92 3.85 -3.96 -19.82
CA ALA A 92 4.33 -4.13 -18.45
C ALA A 92 3.21 -4.11 -17.39
N ALA A 93 2.04 -3.55 -17.70
CA ALA A 93 0.92 -3.45 -16.77
C ALA A 93 0.37 -4.83 -16.37
N ARG A 94 0.26 -5.76 -17.33
CA ARG A 94 -0.16 -7.14 -17.05
C ARG A 94 0.81 -7.82 -16.09
N HIS A 95 2.12 -7.68 -16.33
CA HIS A 95 3.15 -8.30 -15.48
C HIS A 95 3.14 -7.69 -14.07
N LEU A 96 2.98 -6.37 -13.95
CA LEU A 96 2.82 -5.69 -12.66
C LEU A 96 1.56 -6.16 -11.92
N ALA A 97 0.42 -6.23 -12.60
CA ALA A 97 -0.83 -6.67 -12.01
C ALA A 97 -0.75 -8.13 -11.54
N LEU A 98 -0.14 -9.01 -12.34
CA LEU A 98 0.08 -10.41 -11.95
C LEU A 98 1.03 -10.53 -10.76
N ALA A 99 2.11 -9.74 -10.71
CA ALA A 99 3.02 -9.72 -9.56
C ALA A 99 2.31 -9.22 -8.29
N TYR A 100 1.50 -8.16 -8.40
CA TYR A 100 0.67 -7.67 -7.30
C TYR A 100 -0.32 -8.72 -6.81
N ALA A 101 -1.02 -9.38 -7.73
CA ALA A 101 -1.97 -10.44 -7.40
C ALA A 101 -1.27 -11.62 -6.72
N ALA A 102 -0.13 -12.07 -7.25
CA ALA A 102 0.65 -13.16 -6.67
C ALA A 102 1.13 -12.83 -5.26
N LEU A 103 1.70 -11.64 -5.03
CA LEU A 103 2.14 -11.21 -3.70
C LEU A 103 0.98 -11.01 -2.73
N GLY A 104 -0.16 -10.49 -3.21
CA GLY A 104 -1.37 -10.36 -2.41
C GLY A 104 -1.93 -11.71 -1.98
N LEU A 105 -2.03 -12.67 -2.91
CA LEU A 105 -2.45 -14.05 -2.62
C LEU A 105 -1.48 -14.75 -1.66
N LEU A 106 -0.17 -14.55 -1.85
CA LEU A 106 0.84 -15.09 -0.93
C LEU A 106 0.67 -14.52 0.48
N ALA A 107 0.43 -13.22 0.61
CA ALA A 107 0.20 -12.59 1.91
C ALA A 107 -1.11 -13.07 2.57
N LEU A 108 -2.16 -13.28 1.80
CA LEU A 108 -3.41 -13.91 2.29
C LEU A 108 -3.17 -15.35 2.74
N GLY A 109 -2.37 -16.13 1.99
CA GLY A 109 -1.96 -17.47 2.38
C GLY A 109 -1.19 -17.49 3.70
N PHE A 110 -0.27 -16.54 3.90
CA PHE A 110 0.45 -16.38 5.17
C PHE A 110 -0.47 -15.97 6.32
N HIS A 111 -1.45 -15.10 6.07
CA HIS A 111 -2.46 -14.77 7.06
C HIS A 111 -3.33 -15.98 7.45
N ALA A 112 -3.73 -16.81 6.47
CA ALA A 112 -4.51 -18.01 6.75
C ALA A 112 -3.70 -19.05 7.56
N LEU A 113 -2.40 -19.17 7.29
CA LEU A 113 -1.51 -20.11 7.97
C LEU A 113 -0.97 -19.60 9.31
N SER A 114 -1.16 -18.31 9.64
CA SER A 114 -0.56 -17.73 10.84
C SER A 114 -1.13 -18.28 12.14
N GLY A 115 -2.33 -18.86 12.12
CA GLY A 115 -2.89 -19.58 13.27
C GLY A 115 -2.05 -20.80 13.68
N SER A 116 -1.38 -21.45 12.72
CA SER A 116 -0.53 -22.62 12.95
C SER A 116 0.96 -22.26 12.99
N VAL A 117 1.36 -21.21 12.28
CA VAL A 117 2.76 -20.74 12.20
C VAL A 117 2.79 -19.23 12.49
N PRO A 118 2.80 -18.82 13.77
CA PRO A 118 2.66 -17.40 14.17
C PRO A 118 3.62 -16.42 13.47
N PRO A 119 4.90 -16.76 13.20
CA PRO A 119 5.80 -15.86 12.48
C PRO A 119 5.31 -15.42 11.09
N LEU A 120 4.44 -16.22 10.43
CA LEU A 120 3.92 -15.89 9.10
C LEU A 120 3.00 -14.65 9.10
N GLU A 121 2.39 -14.29 10.24
CA GLU A 121 1.58 -13.07 10.31
C GLU A 121 2.42 -11.83 10.00
N ALA A 122 3.59 -11.71 10.63
CA ALA A 122 4.50 -10.59 10.42
C ALA A 122 5.01 -10.54 8.97
N VAL A 123 5.26 -11.69 8.35
CA VAL A 123 5.69 -11.78 6.95
C VAL A 123 4.56 -11.34 6.01
N GLY A 124 3.34 -11.85 6.21
CA GLY A 124 2.17 -11.48 5.42
C GLY A 124 1.87 -9.98 5.49
N VAL A 125 1.93 -9.40 6.70
CA VAL A 125 1.75 -7.95 6.90
C VAL A 125 2.82 -7.15 6.16
N LYS A 126 4.09 -7.54 6.23
CA LYS A 126 5.19 -6.86 5.51
C LYS A 126 5.03 -6.94 3.99
N LEU A 127 4.54 -8.07 3.47
CA LEU A 127 4.24 -8.21 2.04
C LEU A 127 3.10 -7.29 1.61
N LEU A 128 1.99 -7.23 2.37
CA LEU A 128 0.90 -6.30 2.07
C LEU A 128 1.36 -4.84 2.12
N HIS A 129 2.19 -4.51 3.11
CA HIS A 129 2.80 -3.19 3.22
C HIS A 129 3.59 -2.83 1.96
N LEU A 130 4.46 -3.72 1.47
CA LEU A 130 5.25 -3.49 0.26
C LEU A 130 4.38 -3.09 -0.94
N LEU A 131 3.19 -3.67 -1.09
CA LEU A 131 2.26 -3.39 -2.18
C LEU A 131 1.54 -2.03 -2.04
N GLN A 132 1.55 -1.45 -0.84
CA GLN A 132 0.83 -0.21 -0.50
C GLN A 132 1.76 1.02 -0.38
N TYR A 133 3.08 0.84 -0.23
CA TYR A 133 4.01 1.95 -0.08
C TYR A 133 4.48 2.52 -1.43
N PRO A 134 4.75 3.83 -1.51
CA PRO A 134 5.19 4.50 -2.72
C PRO A 134 6.60 4.10 -3.17
N VAL A 135 7.35 3.39 -2.33
CA VAL A 135 8.72 2.93 -2.60
C VAL A 135 8.83 2.21 -3.94
N LEU A 136 7.80 1.45 -4.33
CA LEU A 136 7.75 0.77 -5.62
C LEU A 136 7.88 1.75 -6.80
N LEU A 137 7.25 2.92 -6.74
CA LEU A 137 7.31 3.90 -7.83
C LEU A 137 8.73 4.42 -8.01
N PHE A 138 9.45 4.65 -6.91
CA PHE A 138 10.84 5.06 -6.94
C PHE A 138 11.74 3.96 -7.50
N PHE A 139 11.50 2.69 -7.14
CA PHE A 139 12.22 1.56 -7.73
C PHE A 139 11.99 1.44 -9.25
N LEU A 140 10.75 1.57 -9.71
CA LEU A 140 10.44 1.53 -11.14
C LEU A 140 11.12 2.68 -11.89
N TRP A 141 11.13 3.87 -11.31
CA TRP A 141 11.81 5.02 -11.90
C TRP A 141 13.33 4.84 -11.93
N ALA A 142 13.94 4.42 -10.83
CA ALA A 142 15.38 4.16 -10.75
C ALA A 142 15.83 3.06 -11.73
N ALA A 143 15.08 1.94 -11.80
CA ALA A 143 15.35 0.86 -12.74
C ALA A 143 15.29 1.34 -14.21
N HIS A 144 14.37 2.25 -14.52
CA HIS A 144 14.33 2.88 -15.85
C HIS A 144 15.56 3.73 -16.13
N LEU A 145 16.01 4.56 -15.17
CA LEU A 145 17.20 5.39 -15.32
C LEU A 145 18.47 4.54 -15.54
N LEU A 146 18.63 3.46 -14.78
CA LEU A 146 19.77 2.53 -14.94
C LEU A 146 19.79 1.90 -16.33
N ARG A 147 18.64 1.43 -16.83
CA ARG A 147 18.52 0.85 -18.17
C ARG A 147 18.77 1.87 -19.29
N ALA A 148 18.43 3.14 -19.06
CA ALA A 148 18.70 4.20 -20.03
C ALA A 148 20.19 4.57 -20.07
N GLY A 149 20.87 4.52 -18.92
CA GLY A 149 22.31 4.76 -18.81
C GLY A 149 23.14 3.69 -19.52
N THR A 150 22.80 2.41 -19.37
CA THR A 150 23.53 1.30 -20.02
C THR A 150 23.41 1.25 -21.54
N LYS A 151 22.40 1.91 -22.14
CA LYS A 151 22.25 2.00 -23.60
C LYS A 151 23.05 3.15 -24.24
N ARG A 152 23.60 4.06 -23.42
CA ARG A 152 24.35 5.23 -23.87
C ARG A 152 25.87 5.09 -23.69
N ALA A 153 26.31 4.03 -23.01
CA ALA A 153 27.69 3.59 -22.92
C ALA A 153 27.98 2.56 -24.02
#